data_AF-A0A7J4NDV0-F1
#
_entry.id   AF-A0A7J4NDV0-F1
#
_cell.length_a   1.000
_cell.length_b   1.000
_cell.length_c   1.000
_cell.angle_alpha   90.00
_cell.angle_beta   90.00
_cell.angle_gamma   90.00
#
_symmetry.space_group_name_H-M   'P 1'
#
loop_
_entity.id
_entity.type
_entity.pdbx_description
1 polymer ?
#
loop_
_entity_poly.entity_id
_entity_poly.type
_entity_poly.pdbx_seq_one_letter_code
_entity_poly.pdbx_strand_id
1 'polypeptide(L)'
;MPVFDAATMRDDIVTRLLQGEVNLETSRYLDRLVELASLEEAEHQFLIDPFDRSVALVFQLFRSKDLDPWDVDLTSFLEMFEERIQNAENIDLPTCGRLIRMAWQILRGQASTLIERQENAWDEEEEYFEFDTMGWESEFTEDDYNFSVGILTGAADEVLPSMFEGRIHRGESRPVTLTELLMGLQSAKQISEDQRLREEIAKERREANERARARFSGSLHVENLEDDIRRTWEALREKHVNENGAVDLKSITEHLCNRSLEAGLELDEAQAEAQVTALVSSLFLTNRGYADLTQESGRNGVITLRDLHPESDDFDVLTKSINPKPEMELSSDV
;
A
#
# COMPACT_ATOMS: atom_id res chain seq x y z
N MET A 1 18.61 19.46 -37.24
CA MET A 1 19.00 19.46 -35.83
C MET A 1 18.10 20.47 -35.12
N PRO A 2 17.02 20.05 -34.46
CA PRO A 2 16.24 20.97 -33.66
C PRO A 2 17.09 21.36 -32.45
N VAL A 3 17.46 22.63 -32.38
CA VAL A 3 18.10 23.21 -31.20
C VAL A 3 17.06 23.14 -30.07
N PHE A 4 17.47 22.64 -28.91
CA PHE A 4 16.65 22.64 -27.70
C PHE A 4 16.19 24.09 -27.40
N ASP A 5 14.96 24.42 -27.75
CA ASP A 5 14.39 25.74 -27.48
C ASP A 5 13.46 25.62 -26.28
N ALA A 6 13.77 26.33 -25.19
CA ALA A 6 12.94 26.39 -23.99
C ALA A 6 11.49 26.80 -24.31
N ALA A 7 11.25 27.52 -25.41
CA ALA A 7 9.91 27.84 -25.90
C ALA A 7 9.15 26.60 -26.41
N THR A 8 9.81 25.69 -27.12
CA THR A 8 9.18 24.45 -27.62
C THR A 8 8.82 23.47 -26.50
N MET A 9 9.65 23.40 -25.46
CA MET A 9 9.32 22.61 -24.28
C MET A 9 8.16 23.22 -23.50
N ARG A 10 8.09 24.56 -23.42
CA ARG A 10 6.95 25.28 -22.85
C ARG A 10 5.66 24.93 -23.60
N ASP A 11 5.70 24.90 -24.94
CA ASP A 11 4.53 24.59 -25.74
C ASP A 11 4.06 23.13 -25.57
N ASP A 12 4.97 22.16 -25.39
CA ASP A 12 4.63 20.76 -25.05
C ASP A 12 4.01 20.64 -23.64
N ILE A 13 4.63 21.31 -22.67
CA ILE A 13 4.12 21.37 -21.30
C ILE A 13 2.73 22.00 -21.29
N VAL A 14 2.52 23.09 -22.03
CA VAL A 14 1.24 23.79 -22.16
C VAL A 14 0.20 22.93 -22.91
N THR A 15 0.59 22.20 -23.95
CA THR A 15 -0.34 21.29 -24.64
C THR A 15 -0.76 20.12 -23.75
N ARG A 16 0.14 19.57 -22.92
CA ARG A 16 -0.23 18.58 -21.90
C ARG A 16 -1.09 19.16 -20.78
N LEU A 17 -0.83 20.40 -20.37
CA LEU A 17 -1.70 21.15 -19.44
C LEU A 17 -3.11 21.35 -19.99
N LEU A 18 -3.26 21.54 -21.31
CA LEU A 18 -4.55 21.72 -21.98
C LEU A 18 -5.30 20.40 -22.20
N GLN A 19 -4.61 19.27 -22.21
CA GLN A 19 -5.21 17.94 -22.49
C GLN A 19 -5.66 17.18 -21.24
N GLY A 20 -5.28 17.59 -20.02
CA GLY A 20 -5.59 16.87 -18.78
C GLY A 20 -6.34 17.69 -17.73
N GLU A 21 -7.06 17.01 -16.82
CA GLU A 21 -7.52 17.58 -15.54
C GLU A 21 -6.31 17.77 -14.63
N VAL A 22 -5.61 18.90 -14.77
CA VAL A 22 -4.38 19.13 -14.04
C VAL A 22 -4.68 19.67 -12.64
N ASN A 23 -4.18 18.98 -11.62
CA ASN A 23 -4.22 19.46 -10.23
C ASN A 23 -3.42 20.76 -10.09
N LEU A 24 -3.88 21.67 -9.20
CA LEU A 24 -3.23 22.96 -8.94
C LEU A 24 -1.73 22.82 -8.59
N GLU A 25 -1.37 21.73 -7.90
CA GLU A 25 0.02 21.41 -7.54
C GLU A 25 0.90 21.11 -8.75
N THR A 26 0.37 20.38 -9.73
CA THR A 26 1.08 20.07 -10.97
C THR A 26 1.31 21.32 -11.80
N SER A 27 0.35 22.24 -11.86
CA SER A 27 0.53 23.54 -12.54
C SER A 27 1.69 24.33 -11.93
N ARG A 28 1.74 24.44 -10.60
CA ARG A 28 2.84 25.15 -9.90
C ARG A 28 4.20 24.49 -10.14
N TYR A 29 4.21 23.16 -10.21
CA TYR A 29 5.43 22.43 -10.53
C TYR A 29 5.93 22.70 -11.94
N LEU A 30 5.02 22.73 -12.93
CA LEU A 30 5.37 23.04 -14.31
C LEU A 30 5.89 24.47 -14.47
N ASP A 31 5.31 25.44 -13.76
CA ASP A 31 5.85 26.81 -13.71
C ASP A 31 7.29 26.83 -13.15
N ARG A 32 7.53 26.05 -12.08
CA ARG A 32 8.88 25.88 -11.50
C ARG A 32 9.84 25.18 -12.46
N LEU A 33 9.38 24.22 -13.27
CA LEU A 33 10.22 23.60 -14.30
C LEU A 33 10.66 24.60 -15.37
N VAL A 34 9.76 25.49 -15.79
CA VAL A 34 10.08 26.53 -16.78
C VAL A 34 11.13 27.51 -16.22
N GLU A 35 11.01 27.87 -14.94
CA GLU A 35 12.02 28.67 -14.24
C GLU A 35 13.38 27.94 -14.23
N LEU A 36 13.40 26.67 -13.81
CA LEU A 36 14.62 25.87 -13.74
C LEU A 36 15.26 25.62 -15.13
N ALA A 37 14.45 25.42 -16.16
CA ALA A 37 14.94 25.24 -17.54
C ALA A 37 15.58 26.52 -18.11
N SER A 38 15.22 27.69 -17.57
CA SER A 38 15.77 28.98 -17.98
C SER A 38 17.10 29.35 -17.28
N LEU A 39 17.47 28.63 -16.22
CA LEU A 39 18.70 28.88 -15.47
C LEU A 39 19.94 28.46 -16.28
N GLU A 40 21.04 29.20 -16.08
CA GLU A 40 22.32 28.87 -16.72
C GLU A 40 23.07 27.77 -15.95
N GLU A 41 23.92 27.00 -16.63
CA GLU A 41 24.62 25.82 -16.09
C GLU A 41 25.34 26.07 -14.75
N ALA A 42 25.86 27.28 -14.52
CA ALA A 42 26.56 27.65 -13.29
C ALA A 42 25.61 27.88 -12.08
N GLU A 43 24.34 28.19 -12.31
CA GLU A 43 23.39 28.59 -11.27
C GLU A 43 22.76 27.37 -10.55
N HIS A 44 22.76 26.21 -11.20
CA HIS A 44 22.14 24.99 -10.67
C HIS A 44 22.83 24.43 -9.42
N GLN A 45 24.13 24.68 -9.24
CA GLN A 45 24.86 24.28 -8.03
C GLN A 45 24.42 25.09 -6.80
N PHE A 46 23.87 26.28 -7.00
CA PHE A 46 23.42 27.19 -5.93
C PHE A 46 21.95 26.99 -5.53
N LEU A 47 21.22 26.09 -6.18
CA LEU A 47 19.84 25.77 -5.83
C LEU A 47 19.76 25.24 -4.39
N ILE A 48 18.84 25.77 -3.60
CA ILE A 48 18.68 25.44 -2.18
C ILE A 48 17.97 24.09 -2.02
N ASP A 49 16.98 23.80 -2.87
CA ASP A 49 16.20 22.56 -2.83
C ASP A 49 16.99 21.42 -3.52
N PRO A 50 17.33 20.32 -2.80
CA PRO A 50 17.99 19.16 -3.38
C PRO A 50 17.20 18.51 -4.52
N PHE A 51 15.87 18.67 -4.50
CA PHE A 51 15.01 18.15 -5.56
C PHE A 51 15.13 18.99 -6.85
N ASP A 52 15.09 20.31 -6.76
CA ASP A 52 15.28 21.19 -7.94
C ASP A 52 16.65 20.96 -8.59
N ARG A 53 17.66 20.65 -7.77
CA ARG A 53 18.98 20.27 -8.26
C ARG A 53 18.96 18.98 -9.07
N SER A 54 18.13 18.01 -8.72
CA SER A 54 17.98 16.77 -9.49
C SER A 54 17.28 17.02 -10.84
N VAL A 55 16.26 17.90 -10.87
CA VAL A 55 15.60 18.36 -12.10
C VAL A 55 16.60 19.10 -13.01
N ALA A 56 17.36 20.02 -12.44
CA ALA A 56 18.40 20.76 -13.14
C ALA A 56 19.47 19.85 -13.77
N LEU A 57 19.86 18.79 -13.07
CA LEU A 57 20.80 17.80 -13.56
C LEU A 57 20.27 17.11 -14.82
N VAL A 58 18.98 16.77 -14.84
CA VAL A 58 18.32 16.20 -16.03
C VAL A 58 18.40 17.19 -17.19
N PHE A 59 18.01 18.46 -16.99
CA PHE A 59 18.14 19.49 -18.03
C PHE A 59 19.56 19.63 -18.56
N GLN A 60 20.56 19.56 -17.68
CA GLN A 60 21.96 19.63 -18.06
C GLN A 60 22.39 18.46 -18.96
N LEU A 61 21.89 17.24 -18.72
CA LEU A 61 22.20 16.09 -19.55
C LEU A 61 21.67 16.25 -20.98
N PHE A 62 20.45 16.75 -21.13
CA PHE A 62 19.84 17.02 -22.44
C PHE A 62 20.45 18.21 -23.17
N ARG A 63 21.07 19.15 -22.44
CA ARG A 63 21.76 20.30 -23.04
C ARG A 63 23.20 20.01 -23.44
N SER A 64 23.89 19.15 -22.68
CA SER A 64 25.32 18.87 -22.85
C SER A 64 25.63 17.69 -23.75
N LYS A 65 24.68 16.75 -23.90
CA LYS A 65 24.81 15.59 -24.78
C LYS A 65 23.63 15.60 -25.74
N ASP A 66 23.84 15.18 -26.98
CA ASP A 66 22.84 15.14 -28.05
C ASP A 66 21.76 14.06 -27.80
N LEU A 67 21.12 14.10 -26.63
CA LEU A 67 19.95 13.28 -26.31
C LEU A 67 18.71 13.96 -26.88
N ASP A 68 17.86 13.19 -27.56
CA ASP A 68 16.59 13.69 -28.08
C ASP A 68 15.57 13.85 -26.92
N PRO A 69 15.01 15.05 -26.69
CA PRO A 69 13.96 15.25 -25.68
C PRO A 69 12.65 14.52 -25.97
N TRP A 70 12.42 14.14 -27.24
CA TRP A 70 11.17 13.53 -27.68
C TRP A 70 11.26 12.01 -27.78
N ASP A 71 12.48 11.48 -27.86
CA ASP A 71 12.78 10.05 -27.88
C ASP A 71 14.04 9.75 -27.07
N VAL A 72 13.84 9.62 -25.76
CA VAL A 72 14.95 9.42 -24.82
C VAL A 72 15.39 7.96 -24.82
N ASP A 73 16.63 7.71 -25.24
CA ASP A 73 17.29 6.43 -24.93
C ASP A 73 17.54 6.32 -23.43
N LEU A 74 16.67 5.58 -22.75
CA LEU A 74 16.73 5.34 -21.31
C LEU A 74 18.04 4.68 -20.87
N THR A 75 18.68 3.88 -21.72
CA THR A 75 19.93 3.18 -21.38
C THR A 75 21.06 4.19 -21.27
N SER A 76 21.28 4.95 -22.33
CA SER A 76 22.28 6.03 -22.36
C SER A 76 21.99 7.10 -21.30
N PHE A 77 20.72 7.45 -21.11
CA PHE A 77 20.31 8.40 -20.08
C PHE A 77 20.70 7.91 -18.67
N LEU A 78 20.42 6.64 -18.32
CA LEU A 78 20.71 6.10 -16.99
C LEU A 78 22.20 6.07 -16.68
N GLU A 79 23.04 5.60 -17.60
CA GLU A 79 24.49 5.57 -17.42
C GLU A 79 25.06 6.97 -17.14
N MET A 80 24.60 7.95 -17.92
CA MET A 80 25.06 9.33 -17.81
C MET A 80 24.50 10.04 -16.58
N PHE A 81 23.26 9.72 -16.21
CA PHE A 81 22.62 10.25 -15.01
C PHE A 81 23.32 9.72 -13.75
N GLU A 82 23.70 8.45 -13.74
CA GLU A 82 24.47 7.85 -12.65
C GLU A 82 25.85 8.49 -12.50
N GLU A 83 26.60 8.65 -13.59
CA GLU A 83 27.91 9.32 -13.59
C GLU A 83 27.81 10.76 -13.03
N ARG A 84 26.74 11.48 -13.36
CA ARG A 84 26.57 12.86 -12.91
C ARG A 84 26.07 12.97 -11.46
N ILE A 85 25.27 12.02 -10.99
CA ILE A 85 24.89 11.93 -9.57
C ILE A 85 26.12 11.68 -8.69
N GLN A 86 27.04 10.81 -9.11
CA GLN A 86 28.23 10.50 -8.33
C GLN A 86 29.14 11.72 -8.10
N ASN A 87 29.16 12.66 -9.04
CA ASN A 87 30.00 13.85 -9.00
C ASN A 87 29.31 15.08 -8.37
N ALA A 88 28.01 15.00 -8.08
CA ALA A 88 27.24 16.14 -7.66
C ALA A 88 26.84 16.04 -6.17
N GLU A 89 27.06 17.14 -5.44
CA GLU A 89 26.79 17.20 -4.00
C GLU A 89 25.36 17.68 -3.72
N ASN A 90 24.79 17.21 -2.60
CA ASN A 90 23.49 17.64 -2.04
C ASN A 90 22.33 17.51 -3.07
N ILE A 91 22.15 16.29 -3.58
CA ILE A 91 21.04 15.84 -4.43
C ILE A 91 20.08 14.97 -3.61
N ASP A 92 18.79 15.01 -3.95
CA ASP A 92 17.77 14.10 -3.42
C ASP A 92 17.93 12.65 -3.94
N LEU A 93 18.88 11.91 -3.37
CA LEU A 93 19.19 10.52 -3.71
C LEU A 93 17.96 9.58 -3.65
N PRO A 94 17.08 9.62 -2.62
CA PRO A 94 15.87 8.81 -2.59
C PRO A 94 14.97 8.99 -3.81
N THR A 95 14.75 10.23 -4.25
CA THR A 95 13.90 10.53 -5.40
C THR A 95 14.60 10.14 -6.72
N CYS A 96 15.91 10.39 -6.85
CA CYS A 96 16.70 9.93 -7.99
C CYS A 96 16.73 8.40 -8.12
N GLY A 97 16.87 7.67 -7.01
CA GLY A 97 16.82 6.20 -7.01
C GLY A 97 15.47 5.64 -7.46
N ARG A 98 14.37 6.33 -7.13
CA ARG A 98 13.04 5.99 -7.64
C ARG A 98 12.90 6.28 -9.13
N LEU A 99 13.50 7.37 -9.62
CA LEU A 99 13.57 7.64 -11.07
C LEU A 99 14.31 6.54 -11.82
N ILE A 100 15.49 6.13 -11.32
CA ILE A 100 16.25 5.02 -11.90
C ILE A 100 15.41 3.74 -11.91
N ARG A 101 14.70 3.45 -10.82
CA ARG A 101 13.80 2.30 -10.74
C ARG A 101 12.67 2.37 -11.75
N MET A 102 12.06 3.54 -11.95
CA MET A 102 10.98 3.72 -12.94
C MET A 102 11.51 3.52 -14.37
N ALA A 103 12.65 4.12 -14.71
CA ALA A 103 13.28 3.92 -16.01
C ALA A 103 13.60 2.43 -16.25
N TRP A 104 14.11 1.73 -15.23
CA TRP A 104 14.33 0.28 -15.31
C TRP A 104 13.04 -0.53 -15.46
N GLN A 105 11.95 -0.14 -14.80
CA GLN A 105 10.64 -0.79 -14.97
C GLN A 105 10.13 -0.63 -16.41
N ILE A 106 10.32 0.54 -17.03
CA ILE A 106 9.94 0.78 -18.43
C ILE A 106 10.80 -0.08 -19.35
N LEU A 107 12.13 -0.06 -19.18
CA LEU A 107 13.07 -0.89 -19.97
C LEU A 107 12.74 -2.39 -19.84
N ARG A 108 12.45 -2.85 -18.62
CA ARG A 108 12.04 -4.23 -18.38
C ARG A 108 10.71 -4.55 -19.06
N GLY A 109 9.75 -3.62 -19.02
CA GLY A 109 8.47 -3.76 -19.71
C GLY A 109 8.67 -3.89 -21.22
N GLN A 110 9.48 -3.01 -21.81
CA GLN A 110 9.86 -3.07 -23.22
C GLN A 110 10.53 -4.41 -23.57
N ALA A 111 11.50 -4.85 -22.76
CA ALA A 111 12.16 -6.15 -22.94
C ALA A 111 11.18 -7.32 -22.82
N SER A 112 10.26 -7.31 -21.85
CA SER A 112 9.25 -8.37 -21.72
C SER A 112 8.30 -8.40 -22.90
N THR A 113 7.87 -7.25 -23.42
CA THR A 113 7.02 -7.21 -24.62
C THR A 113 7.74 -7.72 -25.86
N LEU A 114 9.06 -7.49 -25.96
CA LEU A 114 9.89 -8.05 -27.03
C LEU A 114 10.00 -9.58 -26.92
N ILE A 115 10.17 -10.11 -25.70
CA ILE A 115 10.24 -11.55 -25.45
C ILE A 115 8.90 -12.23 -25.74
N GLU A 116 7.79 -11.70 -25.21
CA GLU A 116 6.44 -12.23 -25.46
C GLU A 116 6.10 -12.25 -26.95
N ARG A 117 6.52 -11.21 -27.69
CA ARG A 117 6.39 -11.17 -29.14
C ARG A 117 7.22 -12.25 -29.83
N GLN A 118 8.45 -12.49 -29.37
CA GLN A 118 9.32 -13.53 -29.92
C GLN A 118 8.75 -14.93 -29.66
N GLU A 119 8.21 -15.17 -28.47
CA GLU A 119 7.54 -16.43 -28.12
C GLU A 119 6.30 -16.66 -28.99
N ASN A 120 5.42 -15.66 -29.14
CA ASN A 120 4.24 -15.77 -29.99
C ASN A 120 4.56 -15.99 -31.48
N ALA A 121 5.66 -15.40 -31.99
CA ALA A 121 6.11 -15.62 -33.36
C ALA A 121 6.61 -17.06 -33.60
N TRP A 122 7.17 -17.70 -32.56
CA TRP A 122 7.55 -19.11 -32.61
C TRP A 122 6.33 -20.04 -32.49
N ASP A 123 5.33 -19.68 -31.68
CA ASP A 123 4.09 -20.45 -31.55
C ASP A 123 3.24 -20.42 -32.83
N GLU A 124 3.21 -19.30 -33.58
CA GLU A 124 2.54 -19.21 -34.89
C GLU A 124 3.21 -20.09 -35.97
N GLU A 125 4.51 -20.37 -35.87
CA GLU A 125 5.22 -21.31 -36.77
C GLU A 125 4.92 -22.78 -36.44
N GLU A 126 4.51 -23.10 -35.21
CA GLU A 126 4.17 -24.48 -34.80
C GLU A 126 2.75 -24.93 -35.22
N GLU A 127 1.81 -24.01 -35.48
CA GLU A 127 0.41 -24.37 -35.84
C GLU A 127 0.21 -24.72 -37.34
N TYR A 128 1.24 -24.61 -38.20
CA TYR A 128 1.11 -24.80 -39.65
C TYR A 128 2.01 -25.88 -40.28
N PHE A 129 2.41 -26.90 -39.52
CA PHE A 129 2.92 -28.15 -40.12
C PHE A 129 2.06 -29.33 -39.71
N GLU A 130 0.85 -29.40 -40.27
CA GLU A 130 0.14 -30.67 -40.49
C GLU A 130 0.88 -31.47 -41.59
N PHE A 131 2.13 -31.84 -41.28
CA PHE A 131 3.09 -32.52 -42.16
C PHE A 131 2.65 -33.94 -42.55
N ASP A 132 1.59 -34.46 -41.94
CA ASP A 132 1.23 -35.88 -42.04
C ASP A 132 0.00 -36.18 -42.92
N THR A 133 -0.64 -35.17 -43.52
CA THR A 133 -1.89 -35.37 -44.30
C THR A 133 -1.81 -35.02 -45.79
N MET A 134 -0.73 -34.38 -46.27
CA MET A 134 -0.57 -34.06 -47.69
C MET A 134 0.73 -34.66 -48.22
N GLY A 135 0.60 -35.63 -49.13
CA GLY A 135 1.75 -36.33 -49.74
C GLY A 135 2.76 -35.35 -50.34
N TRP A 136 4.01 -35.81 -50.45
CA TRP A 136 5.18 -35.09 -50.99
C TRP A 136 5.09 -34.62 -52.46
N GLU A 137 3.88 -34.52 -52.99
CA GLU A 137 3.58 -33.93 -54.29
C GLU A 137 2.71 -32.69 -54.05
N SER A 138 3.32 -31.62 -53.53
CA SER A 138 2.73 -30.30 -53.71
C SER A 138 2.80 -29.98 -55.20
N GLU A 139 1.64 -29.83 -55.85
CA GLU A 139 1.55 -29.14 -57.14
C GLU A 139 2.07 -27.72 -56.92
N PHE A 140 3.37 -27.51 -57.12
CA PHE A 140 3.93 -26.17 -57.20
C PHE A 140 3.21 -25.47 -58.35
N THR A 141 2.59 -24.33 -58.05
CA THR A 141 2.01 -23.53 -59.12
C THR A 141 3.14 -23.00 -60.00
N GLU A 142 2.87 -22.74 -61.28
CA GLU A 142 3.90 -22.17 -62.18
C GLU A 142 4.48 -20.86 -61.61
N ASP A 143 3.69 -20.11 -60.85
CA ASP A 143 4.11 -18.89 -60.17
C ASP A 143 5.13 -19.16 -59.05
N ASP A 144 4.97 -20.22 -58.26
CA ASP A 144 5.91 -20.62 -57.21
C ASP A 144 7.26 -21.07 -57.78
N TYR A 145 7.21 -21.80 -58.90
CA TYR A 145 8.41 -22.22 -59.63
C TYR A 145 9.13 -21.01 -60.24
N ASN A 146 8.39 -20.09 -60.86
CA ASN A 146 8.96 -18.87 -61.45
C ASN A 146 9.57 -17.95 -60.40
N PHE A 147 8.97 -17.85 -59.21
CA PHE A 147 9.51 -17.08 -58.09
C PHE A 147 10.84 -17.67 -57.59
N SER A 148 10.87 -18.97 -57.28
CA SER A 148 12.07 -19.64 -56.77
C SER A 148 13.23 -19.65 -57.79
N VAL A 149 12.93 -19.89 -59.07
CA VAL A 149 13.92 -19.75 -60.15
C VAL A 149 14.38 -18.30 -60.31
N GLY A 150 13.48 -17.32 -60.18
CA GLY A 150 13.81 -15.90 -60.23
C GLY A 150 14.77 -15.46 -59.12
N ILE A 151 14.65 -16.04 -57.92
CA ILE A 151 15.60 -15.85 -56.82
C ILE A 151 16.94 -16.52 -57.12
N LEU A 152 16.94 -17.79 -57.52
CA LEU A 152 18.16 -18.57 -57.76
C LEU A 152 18.99 -18.02 -58.93
N THR A 153 18.33 -17.41 -59.91
CA THR A 153 18.98 -16.81 -61.10
C THR A 153 19.34 -15.34 -60.92
N GLY A 154 18.97 -14.72 -59.79
CA GLY A 154 19.22 -13.29 -59.51
C GLY A 154 18.33 -12.34 -60.31
N ALA A 155 17.32 -12.83 -61.04
CA ALA A 155 16.38 -11.99 -61.77
C ALA A 155 15.45 -11.19 -60.82
N ALA A 156 15.27 -11.67 -59.59
CA ALA A 156 14.46 -11.01 -58.56
C ALA A 156 15.25 -10.05 -57.65
N ASP A 157 16.56 -9.85 -57.87
CA ASP A 157 17.45 -9.11 -56.95
C ASP A 157 17.07 -7.63 -56.77
N GLU A 158 16.37 -7.03 -57.75
CA GLU A 158 15.84 -5.66 -57.65
C GLU A 158 14.56 -5.57 -56.79
N VAL A 159 13.77 -6.65 -56.75
CA VAL A 159 12.47 -6.70 -56.05
C VAL A 159 12.62 -7.28 -54.63
N LEU A 160 13.58 -8.17 -54.43
CA LEU A 160 13.84 -8.85 -53.15
C LEU A 160 14.05 -7.88 -51.97
N PRO A 161 14.85 -6.81 -52.07
CA PRO A 161 14.99 -5.84 -50.98
C PRO A 161 13.64 -5.25 -50.54
N SER A 162 12.78 -4.89 -51.50
CA SER A 162 11.44 -4.33 -51.22
C SER A 162 10.46 -5.34 -50.60
N MET A 163 10.63 -6.64 -50.90
CA MET A 163 9.84 -7.70 -50.27
C MET A 163 10.25 -7.93 -48.80
N PHE A 164 11.53 -7.76 -48.46
CA PHE A 164 12.03 -7.88 -47.09
C PHE A 164 11.92 -6.57 -46.28
N GLU A 165 11.76 -5.42 -46.95
CA GLU A 165 11.43 -4.13 -46.34
C GLU A 165 10.07 -4.17 -45.61
N GLY A 166 9.24 -5.16 -45.96
CA GLY A 166 7.98 -5.51 -45.30
C GLY A 166 8.09 -6.35 -44.02
N ARG A 167 9.30 -6.68 -43.52
CA ARG A 167 9.49 -7.27 -42.19
C ARG A 167 9.27 -6.20 -41.12
N ILE A 168 8.03 -5.73 -41.04
CA ILE A 168 7.31 -5.06 -39.96
C ILE A 168 8.24 -4.37 -38.94
N HIS A 169 8.88 -3.28 -39.35
CA HIS A 169 9.22 -2.23 -38.39
C HIS A 169 7.91 -1.49 -38.09
N ARG A 170 7.09 -2.02 -37.18
CA ARG A 170 5.87 -1.33 -36.73
C ARG A 170 5.72 -1.37 -35.23
N GLY A 171 5.58 -0.15 -34.70
CA GLY A 171 5.28 0.22 -33.33
C GLY A 171 6.40 -0.13 -32.36
N GLU A 172 7.55 0.55 -32.43
CA GLU A 172 8.32 0.73 -31.20
C GLU A 172 7.37 1.31 -30.13
N SER A 173 7.51 0.81 -28.90
CA SER A 173 6.78 1.32 -27.75
C SER A 173 6.88 2.85 -27.73
N ARG A 174 5.79 3.54 -27.38
CA ARG A 174 5.72 5.00 -27.39
C ARG A 174 7.00 5.59 -26.80
N PRO A 175 7.74 6.43 -27.54
CA PRO A 175 9.03 6.94 -27.09
C PRO A 175 8.85 7.70 -25.79
N VAL A 176 9.76 7.47 -24.84
CA VAL A 176 9.71 8.17 -23.55
C VAL A 176 10.21 9.58 -23.76
N THR A 177 9.41 10.55 -23.34
CA THR A 177 9.73 11.98 -23.50
C THR A 177 10.43 12.54 -22.26
N LEU A 178 11.24 13.59 -22.41
CA LEU A 178 11.82 14.35 -21.30
C LEU A 178 10.74 14.79 -20.31
N THR A 179 9.60 15.25 -20.82
CA THR A 179 8.46 15.67 -19.99
C THR A 179 7.94 14.52 -19.13
N GLU A 180 7.90 13.28 -19.64
CA GLU A 180 7.54 12.10 -18.84
C GLU A 180 8.56 11.76 -17.77
N LEU A 181 9.86 11.93 -18.06
CA LEU A 181 10.90 11.73 -17.05
C LEU A 181 10.77 12.75 -15.90
N LEU A 182 10.52 14.02 -16.22
CA LEU A 182 10.35 15.08 -15.22
C LEU A 182 9.06 14.93 -14.41
N MET A 183 7.96 14.49 -15.03
CA MET A 183 6.72 14.15 -14.35
C MET A 183 6.86 12.88 -13.49
N GLY A 184 7.63 11.90 -13.97
CA GLY A 184 8.05 10.74 -13.19
C GLY A 184 8.82 11.16 -11.95
N LEU A 185 9.80 12.05 -12.09
CA LEU A 185 10.58 12.59 -10.98
C LEU A 185 9.68 13.28 -9.93
N GLN A 186 8.71 14.08 -10.36
CA GLN A 186 7.70 14.68 -9.47
C GLN A 186 6.90 13.62 -8.71
N SER A 187 6.42 12.59 -9.42
CA SER A 187 5.64 11.50 -8.83
C SER A 187 6.47 10.72 -7.82
N ALA A 188 7.74 10.47 -8.12
CA ALA A 188 8.68 9.82 -7.21
C ALA A 188 8.86 10.62 -5.90
N LYS A 189 8.94 11.95 -5.99
CA LYS A 189 8.99 12.85 -4.83
C LYS A 189 7.75 12.73 -3.97
N GLN A 190 6.55 12.84 -4.56
CA GLN A 190 5.29 12.74 -3.83
C GLN A 190 5.18 11.41 -3.07
N ILE A 191 5.51 10.29 -3.72
CA ILE A 191 5.48 8.97 -3.05
C ILE A 191 6.52 8.91 -1.91
N SER A 192 7.65 9.64 -2.04
CA SER A 192 8.70 9.66 -1.02
C SER A 192 8.25 10.44 0.21
N GLU A 193 7.65 11.60 -0.02
CA GLU A 193 7.05 12.45 1.01
C GLU A 193 5.90 11.75 1.73
N ASP A 194 4.98 11.13 0.98
CA ASP A 194 3.88 10.33 1.52
C ASP A 194 4.37 9.21 2.43
N GLN A 195 5.43 8.51 2.01
CA GLN A 195 6.01 7.44 2.81
C GLN A 195 6.62 7.98 4.10
N ARG A 196 7.34 9.11 4.03
CA ARG A 196 7.93 9.73 5.22
C ARG A 196 6.85 10.15 6.21
N LEU A 197 5.75 10.74 5.72
CA LEU A 197 4.60 11.09 6.54
C LEU A 197 3.97 9.85 7.19
N ARG A 198 3.81 8.76 6.44
CA ARG A 198 3.29 7.49 6.98
C ARG A 198 4.20 6.91 8.07
N GLU A 199 5.51 6.98 7.89
CA GLU A 199 6.48 6.51 8.88
C GLU A 199 6.47 7.36 10.16
N GLU A 200 6.36 8.69 10.03
CA GLU A 200 6.20 9.61 11.15
C GLU A 200 4.92 9.30 11.95
N ILE A 201 3.79 9.14 11.25
CA ILE A 201 2.51 8.73 11.88
C ILE A 201 2.64 7.37 12.56
N ALA A 202 3.29 6.40 11.91
CA ALA A 202 3.48 5.07 12.49
C ALA A 202 4.36 5.11 13.75
N LYS A 203 5.39 5.98 13.78
CA LYS A 203 6.23 6.18 14.94
C LYS A 203 5.45 6.82 16.09
N GLU A 204 4.68 7.87 15.82
CA GLU A 204 3.84 8.53 16.82
C GLU A 204 2.82 7.54 17.42
N ARG A 205 2.21 6.71 16.57
CA ARG A 205 1.28 5.64 16.99
C ARG A 205 1.96 4.61 17.89
N ARG A 206 3.20 4.20 17.60
CA ARG A 206 3.97 3.28 18.46
C ARG A 206 4.25 3.92 19.82
N GLU A 207 4.74 5.15 19.84
CA GLU A 207 5.02 5.86 21.09
C GLU A 207 3.76 6.05 21.94
N ALA A 208 2.62 6.38 21.31
CA ALA A 208 1.34 6.47 22.00
C ALA A 208 0.89 5.11 22.60
N ASN A 209 1.07 4.02 21.85
CA ASN A 209 0.75 2.67 22.32
C ASN A 209 1.67 2.22 23.46
N GLU A 210 2.99 2.46 23.36
CA GLU A 210 3.94 2.19 24.44
C GLU A 210 3.58 2.95 25.72
N ARG A 211 3.21 4.24 25.60
CA ARG A 211 2.73 5.03 26.74
C ARG A 211 1.42 4.47 27.33
N ALA A 212 0.52 3.95 26.50
CA ALA A 212 -0.70 3.29 26.99
C ALA A 212 -0.35 1.99 27.72
N ARG A 213 0.46 1.11 27.10
CA ARG A 213 0.94 -0.14 27.70
C ARG A 213 1.64 0.10 29.04
N ALA A 214 2.48 1.12 29.15
CA ALA A 214 3.17 1.45 30.39
C ALA A 214 2.19 1.83 31.53
N ARG A 215 1.08 2.52 31.22
CA ARG A 215 0.02 2.81 32.21
C ARG A 215 -0.72 1.55 32.66
N PHE A 216 -0.92 0.59 31.76
CA PHE A 216 -1.67 -0.65 32.07
C PHE A 216 -0.78 -1.79 32.59
N SER A 217 0.55 -1.67 32.50
CA SER A 217 1.51 -2.70 32.95
C SER A 217 1.52 -2.93 34.46
N GLY A 218 1.01 -1.98 35.28
CA GLY A 218 0.94 -2.13 36.73
C GLY A 218 -0.25 -2.97 37.21
N SER A 219 -1.34 -3.01 36.45
CA SER A 219 -2.63 -3.57 36.87
C SER A 219 -2.84 -5.04 36.45
N LEU A 220 -1.93 -5.62 35.67
CA LEU A 220 -2.14 -6.93 35.01
C LEU A 220 -1.76 -8.15 35.87
N HIS A 221 -1.35 -7.97 37.13
CA HIS A 221 -0.76 -9.05 37.94
C HIS A 221 -1.71 -9.71 38.96
N VAL A 222 -3.01 -9.43 38.92
CA VAL A 222 -4.02 -10.17 39.72
C VAL A 222 -5.33 -10.34 38.93
N GLU A 223 -5.31 -10.89 37.72
CA GLU A 223 -6.54 -11.28 37.03
C GLU A 223 -6.99 -12.68 37.48
N ASN A 224 -7.72 -12.76 38.60
CA ASN A 224 -8.55 -13.95 38.87
C ASN A 224 -9.97 -13.68 38.34
N LEU A 225 -10.14 -13.93 37.03
CA LEU A 225 -11.41 -13.71 36.33
C LEU A 225 -12.60 -14.39 37.03
N GLU A 226 -12.40 -15.55 37.65
CA GLU A 226 -13.49 -16.27 38.33
C GLU A 226 -13.90 -15.57 39.64
N ASP A 227 -12.93 -15.04 40.40
CA ASP A 227 -13.22 -14.22 41.58
C ASP A 227 -13.89 -12.90 41.18
N ASP A 228 -13.51 -12.30 40.06
CA ASP A 228 -14.13 -11.09 39.54
C ASP A 228 -15.58 -11.33 39.11
N ILE A 229 -15.86 -12.45 38.44
CA ILE A 229 -17.23 -12.86 38.12
C ILE A 229 -18.03 -13.06 39.41
N ARG A 230 -17.48 -13.74 40.42
CA ARG A 230 -18.12 -13.93 41.73
C ARG A 230 -18.45 -12.60 42.40
N ARG A 231 -17.48 -11.68 42.50
CA ARG A 231 -17.64 -10.35 43.13
C ARG A 231 -18.73 -9.53 42.45
N THR A 232 -18.78 -9.56 41.11
CA THR A 232 -19.79 -8.81 40.35
C THR A 232 -21.20 -9.40 40.51
N TRP A 233 -21.31 -10.72 40.65
CA TRP A 233 -22.57 -11.40 40.93
C TRP A 233 -23.07 -11.17 42.36
N GLU A 234 -22.18 -11.16 43.36
CA GLU A 234 -22.52 -10.78 44.73
C GLU A 234 -23.02 -9.32 44.79
N ALA A 235 -22.32 -8.41 44.09
CA ALA A 235 -22.72 -7.01 44.00
C ALA A 235 -24.07 -6.81 43.29
N LEU A 236 -24.37 -7.61 42.26
CA LEU A 236 -25.68 -7.64 41.59
C LEU A 236 -26.80 -7.96 42.60
N ARG A 237 -26.58 -8.97 43.46
CA ARG A 237 -27.57 -9.43 44.44
C ARG A 237 -27.77 -8.50 45.62
N GLU A 238 -26.68 -7.96 46.15
CA GLU A 238 -26.76 -6.99 47.25
C GLU A 238 -27.55 -5.73 46.84
N LYS A 239 -27.53 -5.39 45.54
CA LYS A 239 -28.30 -4.27 44.97
C LYS A 239 -29.71 -4.66 44.47
N HIS A 240 -30.03 -5.95 44.44
CA HIS A 240 -31.34 -6.47 44.02
C HIS A 240 -32.39 -6.27 45.14
N VAL A 241 -32.87 -5.04 45.30
CA VAL A 241 -33.83 -4.67 46.37
C VAL A 241 -35.25 -4.37 45.86
N ASN A 242 -35.46 -4.12 44.56
CA ASN A 242 -36.76 -3.68 44.04
C ASN A 242 -37.42 -4.70 43.09
N GLU A 243 -38.76 -4.69 43.08
CA GLU A 243 -39.71 -5.65 42.49
C GLU A 243 -39.55 -5.96 40.98
N ASN A 244 -38.66 -5.26 40.27
CA ASN A 244 -38.17 -5.66 38.94
C ASN A 244 -36.67 -5.87 39.06
N GLY A 245 -36.24 -7.13 39.05
CA GLY A 245 -34.87 -7.58 39.34
C GLY A 245 -33.74 -7.14 38.40
N ALA A 246 -33.85 -5.98 37.76
CA ALA A 246 -32.85 -5.38 36.90
C ALA A 246 -32.07 -4.27 37.66
N VAL A 247 -30.74 -4.37 37.66
CA VAL A 247 -29.80 -3.46 38.33
C VAL A 247 -28.97 -2.74 37.28
N ASP A 248 -28.77 -1.43 37.43
CA ASP A 248 -27.93 -0.63 36.52
C ASP A 248 -26.45 -1.00 36.70
N LEU A 249 -25.75 -1.27 35.60
CA LEU A 249 -24.32 -1.59 35.58
C LEU A 249 -23.49 -0.50 36.27
N LYS A 250 -23.90 0.77 36.17
CA LYS A 250 -23.20 1.87 36.86
C LYS A 250 -23.21 1.70 38.38
N SER A 251 -24.34 1.27 38.93
CA SER A 251 -24.44 1.04 40.38
C SER A 251 -23.54 -0.12 40.86
N ILE A 252 -23.31 -1.11 39.99
CA ILE A 252 -22.39 -2.22 40.24
C ILE A 252 -20.93 -1.73 40.15
N THR A 253 -20.61 -0.89 39.15
CA THR A 253 -19.26 -0.29 39.04
C THR A 253 -18.91 0.57 40.25
N GLU A 254 -19.85 1.37 40.75
CA GLU A 254 -19.64 2.18 41.95
C GLU A 254 -19.43 1.30 43.18
N HIS A 255 -20.18 0.20 43.28
CA HIS A 255 -20.04 -0.74 44.38
C HIS A 255 -18.65 -1.42 44.39
N LEU A 256 -18.18 -1.88 43.23
CA LEU A 256 -16.86 -2.49 43.08
C LEU A 256 -15.75 -1.47 43.34
N CYS A 257 -15.89 -0.24 42.84
CA CYS A 257 -14.94 0.84 43.07
C CYS A 257 -14.80 1.15 44.57
N ASN A 258 -15.91 1.20 45.31
CA ASN A 258 -15.89 1.42 46.76
C ASN A 258 -15.16 0.29 47.50
N ARG A 259 -15.36 -0.98 47.10
CA ARG A 259 -14.63 -2.12 47.70
C ARG A 259 -13.13 -2.10 47.36
N SER A 260 -12.76 -1.72 46.14
CA SER A 260 -11.36 -1.53 45.73
C SER A 260 -10.68 -0.39 46.51
N LEU A 261 -11.39 0.71 46.78
CA LEU A 261 -10.93 1.81 47.62
C LEU A 261 -10.72 1.36 49.08
N GLU A 262 -11.64 0.59 49.64
CA GLU A 262 -11.51 0.01 50.99
C GLU A 262 -10.32 -0.96 51.11
N ALA A 263 -9.94 -1.62 50.00
CA ALA A 263 -8.76 -2.48 49.92
C ALA A 263 -7.43 -1.70 49.82
N GLY A 264 -7.47 -0.36 49.71
CA GLY A 264 -6.30 0.52 49.74
C GLY A 264 -5.75 0.94 48.37
N LEU A 265 -6.51 0.74 47.29
CA LEU A 265 -6.13 1.18 45.94
C LEU A 265 -6.30 2.71 45.76
N GLU A 266 -5.52 3.29 44.86
CA GLU A 266 -5.65 4.71 44.49
C GLU A 266 -6.96 4.95 43.72
N LEU A 267 -7.55 6.14 43.85
CA LEU A 267 -8.89 6.44 43.32
C LEU A 267 -8.99 6.25 41.80
N ASP A 268 -7.99 6.69 41.05
CA ASP A 268 -7.98 6.58 39.58
C ASP A 268 -7.81 5.12 39.13
N GLU A 269 -7.05 4.33 39.88
CA GLU A 269 -6.82 2.91 39.61
C GLU A 269 -8.06 2.07 39.96
N ALA A 270 -8.68 2.32 41.11
CA ALA A 270 -9.91 1.65 41.55
C ALA A 270 -11.08 1.92 40.61
N GLN A 271 -11.19 3.14 40.06
CA GLN A 271 -12.23 3.46 39.06
C GLN A 271 -12.01 2.71 37.74
N ALA A 272 -10.76 2.67 37.25
CA ALA A 272 -10.44 1.99 36.01
C ALA A 272 -10.64 0.47 36.13
N GLU A 273 -10.18 -0.12 37.24
CA GLU A 273 -10.37 -1.53 37.56
C GLU A 273 -11.88 -1.87 37.62
N ALA A 274 -12.65 -1.16 38.45
CA ALA A 274 -14.06 -1.45 38.64
C ALA A 274 -14.89 -1.34 37.35
N GLN A 275 -14.56 -0.41 36.45
CA GLN A 275 -15.21 -0.28 35.14
C GLN A 275 -14.93 -1.48 34.24
N VAL A 276 -13.67 -1.91 34.15
CA VAL A 276 -13.26 -3.05 33.32
C VAL A 276 -13.83 -4.34 33.90
N THR A 277 -13.69 -4.56 35.20
CA THR A 277 -14.19 -5.75 35.89
C THR A 277 -15.70 -5.87 35.78
N ALA A 278 -16.47 -4.80 36.01
CA ALA A 278 -17.92 -4.85 35.85
C ALA A 278 -18.35 -5.16 34.41
N LEU A 279 -17.71 -4.53 33.41
CA LEU A 279 -18.05 -4.74 32.01
C LEU A 279 -17.72 -6.17 31.58
N VAL A 280 -16.50 -6.63 31.82
CA VAL A 280 -16.04 -7.96 31.42
C VAL A 280 -16.85 -9.03 32.14
N SER A 281 -17.00 -8.94 33.47
CA SER A 281 -17.76 -9.93 34.23
C SER A 281 -19.25 -9.92 33.89
N SER A 282 -19.85 -8.77 33.54
CA SER A 282 -21.25 -8.73 33.06
C SER A 282 -21.47 -9.55 31.79
N LEU A 283 -20.51 -9.53 30.86
CA LEU A 283 -20.55 -10.32 29.62
C LEU A 283 -20.34 -11.81 29.91
N PHE A 284 -19.50 -12.15 30.89
CA PHE A 284 -19.33 -13.54 31.30
C PHE A 284 -20.56 -14.08 32.03
N LEU A 285 -21.18 -13.28 32.90
CA LEU A 285 -22.41 -13.65 33.59
C LEU A 285 -23.54 -13.92 32.60
N THR A 286 -23.61 -13.16 31.51
CA THR A 286 -24.64 -13.34 30.49
C THR A 286 -24.37 -14.52 29.58
N ASN A 287 -23.13 -14.65 29.10
CA ASN A 287 -22.73 -15.78 28.26
C ASN A 287 -22.88 -17.12 28.99
N ARG A 288 -22.58 -17.16 30.30
CA ARG A 288 -22.70 -18.36 31.14
C ARG A 288 -24.13 -18.59 31.68
N GLY A 289 -25.09 -17.72 31.38
CA GLY A 289 -26.50 -17.89 31.74
C GLY A 289 -26.88 -17.57 33.19
N TYR A 290 -26.05 -16.81 33.91
CA TYR A 290 -26.35 -16.34 35.26
C TYR A 290 -27.26 -15.11 35.27
N ALA A 291 -27.06 -14.20 34.32
CA ALA A 291 -27.80 -12.95 34.24
C ALA A 291 -28.22 -12.62 32.81
N ASP A 292 -29.27 -11.83 32.65
CA ASP A 292 -29.67 -11.26 31.37
C ASP A 292 -29.22 -9.79 31.30
N LEU A 293 -28.82 -9.33 30.12
CA LEU A 293 -28.27 -7.99 29.89
C LEU A 293 -29.09 -7.28 28.84
N THR A 294 -29.61 -6.11 29.22
CA THR A 294 -30.37 -5.26 28.30
C THR A 294 -29.78 -3.86 28.28
N GLN A 295 -29.75 -3.26 27.09
CA GLN A 295 -29.31 -1.88 26.89
C GLN A 295 -30.43 -1.07 26.24
N GLU A 296 -30.73 0.09 26.79
CA GLU A 296 -31.68 1.03 26.19
C GLU A 296 -31.19 1.55 24.83
N SER A 297 -32.12 1.96 23.96
CA SER A 297 -31.76 2.44 22.61
C SER A 297 -30.95 3.74 22.65
N GLY A 298 -29.78 3.75 21.99
CA GLY A 298 -28.92 4.93 21.82
C GLY A 298 -27.44 4.64 22.12
N ARG A 299 -26.54 5.52 21.66
CA ARG A 299 -25.07 5.34 21.80
C ARG A 299 -24.58 5.25 23.26
N ASN A 300 -25.38 5.77 24.20
CA ASN A 300 -25.11 5.78 25.65
C ASN A 300 -26.31 5.25 26.46
N GLY A 301 -27.07 4.29 25.92
CA GLY A 301 -28.21 3.70 26.63
C GLY A 301 -27.77 3.05 27.93
N VAL A 302 -28.62 3.15 28.96
CA VAL A 302 -28.36 2.55 30.28
C VAL A 302 -28.31 1.03 30.11
N ILE A 303 -27.29 0.41 30.71
CA ILE A 303 -27.08 -1.04 30.68
C ILE A 303 -27.62 -1.60 32.00
N THR A 304 -28.56 -2.52 31.92
CA THR A 304 -29.13 -3.17 33.09
C THR A 304 -28.88 -4.68 33.04
N LEU A 305 -28.57 -5.24 34.20
CA LEU A 305 -28.36 -6.67 34.43
C LEU A 305 -29.49 -7.23 35.29
N ARG A 306 -30.04 -8.37 34.91
CA ARG A 306 -31.08 -9.06 35.66
C ARG A 306 -30.61 -10.46 36.07
N ASP A 307 -30.70 -10.79 37.35
CA ASP A 307 -30.41 -12.15 37.82
C ASP A 307 -31.47 -13.13 37.30
N LEU A 308 -31.03 -14.25 36.73
CA LEU A 308 -31.91 -15.32 36.24
C LEU A 308 -32.15 -16.41 37.29
N HIS A 309 -31.34 -16.45 38.36
CA HIS A 309 -31.37 -17.51 39.38
C HIS A 309 -31.48 -16.95 40.81
N PRO A 310 -32.60 -16.29 41.15
CA PRO A 310 -32.80 -15.72 42.49
C PRO A 310 -32.95 -16.78 43.59
N GLU A 311 -33.18 -18.04 43.24
CA GLU A 311 -33.46 -19.16 44.17
C GLU A 311 -32.19 -19.84 44.72
N SER A 312 -31.01 -19.53 44.18
CA SER A 312 -29.75 -20.18 44.58
C SER A 312 -28.90 -19.20 45.37
N ASP A 313 -28.51 -19.51 46.60
CA ASP A 313 -27.76 -18.58 47.46
C ASP A 313 -26.24 -18.60 47.26
N ASP A 314 -25.70 -19.64 46.62
CA ASP A 314 -24.26 -19.89 46.53
C ASP A 314 -23.78 -19.95 45.07
N PHE A 315 -22.83 -19.08 44.72
CA PHE A 315 -22.25 -18.96 43.39
C PHE A 315 -21.61 -20.28 42.95
N ASP A 316 -20.85 -20.95 43.82
CA ASP A 316 -20.11 -22.15 43.44
C ASP A 316 -21.04 -23.35 43.19
N VAL A 317 -22.17 -23.39 43.90
CA VAL A 317 -23.22 -24.40 43.70
C VAL A 317 -23.97 -24.15 42.40
N LEU A 318 -24.26 -22.89 42.09
CA LEU A 318 -24.91 -22.47 40.85
C LEU A 318 -24.00 -22.70 39.63
N THR A 319 -22.70 -22.45 39.76
CA THR A 319 -21.72 -22.72 38.70
C THR A 319 -21.65 -24.21 38.37
N LYS A 320 -21.67 -25.08 39.37
CA LYS A 320 -21.66 -26.54 39.16
C LYS A 320 -22.93 -27.05 38.48
N SER A 321 -24.07 -26.38 38.64
CA SER A 321 -25.34 -26.79 38.04
C SER A 321 -25.52 -26.27 36.61
N ILE A 322 -25.11 -25.03 36.33
CA ILE A 322 -25.28 -24.39 35.02
C ILE A 322 -24.10 -24.68 34.08
N ASN A 323 -22.88 -24.72 34.61
CA ASN A 323 -21.64 -24.91 33.86
C ASN A 323 -20.76 -25.99 34.52
N PRO A 324 -21.16 -27.27 34.48
CA PRO A 324 -20.34 -28.35 35.00
C PRO A 324 -19.00 -28.40 34.26
N LYS A 325 -17.89 -28.46 35.01
CA LYS A 325 -16.55 -28.58 34.42
C LYS A 325 -16.47 -29.86 33.58
N PRO A 326 -15.89 -29.82 32.36
CA PRO A 326 -15.73 -31.01 31.54
C PRO A 326 -14.86 -32.06 32.26
N GLU A 327 -15.21 -33.35 32.11
CA GLU A 327 -14.61 -34.49 32.85
C GLU A 327 -13.07 -34.59 32.79
N MET A 328 -12.39 -33.85 31.90
CA MET A 328 -10.92 -33.86 31.79
C MET A 328 -10.19 -33.07 32.88
N GLU A 329 -10.81 -32.10 33.56
CA GLU A 329 -10.12 -31.30 34.60
C GLU A 329 -10.17 -31.93 36.01
N LEU A 330 -11.10 -32.88 36.25
CA LEU A 330 -11.22 -33.60 37.52
C LEU A 330 -10.04 -34.54 37.82
N SER A 331 -9.13 -34.74 36.85
CA SER A 331 -7.96 -35.61 37.00
C SER A 331 -6.71 -34.92 37.53
N SER A 332 -6.75 -33.60 37.77
CA SER A 332 -5.55 -32.82 38.14
C SER A 332 -5.46 -32.36 39.59
N ASP A 333 -6.48 -32.63 40.42
CA ASP A 333 -6.45 -32.36 41.87
C ASP A 333 -6.30 -33.69 42.65
N VAL A 334 -5.09 -34.25 42.67
CA VAL A 334 -4.60 -35.20 43.70
C VAL A 334 -3.22 -34.80 44.17
#